data_AF-A0A959FA15-F1
#
_entry.id   AF-A0A959FA15-F1
#
_cell.length_a   1.000
_cell.length_b   1.000
_cell.length_c   1.000
_cell.angle_alpha   90.00
_cell.angle_beta   90.00
_cell.angle_gamma   90.00
#
_symmetry.space_group_name_H-M   'P 1'
#
loop_
_entity.id
_entity.type
_entity.pdbx_description
1 polymer ?
#
loop_
_entity_poly.entity_id
_entity_poly.type
_entity_poly.pdbx_seq_one_letter_code
_entity_poly.pdbx_strand_id
1 'polypeptide(L)'
;MRNMLLYTLFILLPALGVAQSKYITQFYNQYKSYEDVTNINLKGFVLRLAGNFVDDENARKVIRKVSHLRLLMVEDTELVTAEDYTFLIKGLKSDSFEELMQIRDKGNHIDFYLREDGDRITDVIMLLRGEDEFLMLSLEGAFRFSDLNDLHIDIDGGEYFSKLPDKKTKV
;
A
#
# COMPACT_ATOMS: atom_id res chain seq x y z
N MET A 1 16.15 -22.76 -41.18
CA MET A 1 15.43 -21.47 -41.03
C MET A 1 14.18 -21.57 -40.14
N ARG A 2 13.43 -22.69 -40.12
CA ARG A 2 12.26 -22.89 -39.25
C ARG A 2 12.54 -22.74 -37.75
N ASN A 3 13.75 -23.08 -37.31
CA ASN A 3 14.12 -23.03 -35.89
C ASN A 3 14.64 -21.64 -35.46
N MET A 4 14.93 -20.73 -36.40
CA MET A 4 15.47 -19.40 -36.10
C MET A 4 14.37 -18.43 -35.65
N LEU A 5 13.13 -18.63 -36.11
CA LEU A 5 11.95 -17.89 -35.66
C LEU A 5 11.57 -18.20 -34.21
N LEU A 6 11.85 -19.43 -33.72
CA LEU A 6 11.53 -19.83 -32.35
C LEU A 6 12.44 -19.15 -31.31
N TYR A 7 13.72 -18.95 -31.63
CA TYR A 7 14.66 -18.27 -30.73
C TYR A 7 14.39 -16.76 -30.62
N THR A 8 13.92 -16.13 -31.70
CA THR A 8 13.52 -14.70 -31.66
C THR A 8 12.30 -14.46 -30.75
N LEU A 9 11.38 -15.43 -30.66
CA LEU A 9 10.19 -15.34 -29.80
C LEU A 9 10.55 -15.41 -28.30
N PHE A 10 11.58 -16.16 -27.94
CA PHE A 10 12.00 -16.35 -26.53
C PHE A 10 12.76 -15.13 -25.96
N ILE A 11 13.37 -14.31 -26.83
CA ILE A 11 14.12 -13.10 -26.44
C ILE A 11 13.16 -11.92 -26.15
N LEU A 12 11.93 -11.95 -26.69
CA LEU A 12 10.92 -10.89 -26.49
C LEU A 12 10.07 -11.07 -25.22
N LEU A 13 10.21 -12.19 -24.50
CA LEU A 13 9.39 -12.50 -23.32
C LEU A 13 9.70 -11.73 -22.02
N PRO A 14 10.88 -11.11 -21.77
CA PRO A 14 11.09 -10.42 -20.50
C PRO A 14 10.49 -9.00 -20.43
N ALA A 15 9.77 -8.52 -21.47
CA ALA A 15 9.13 -7.21 -21.43
C ALA A 15 7.80 -7.15 -20.65
N LEU A 16 7.27 -8.29 -20.19
CA LEU A 16 6.13 -8.33 -19.27
C LEU A 16 6.58 -8.14 -17.81
N GLY A 17 7.49 -7.19 -17.60
CA GLY A 17 8.00 -6.81 -16.29
C GLY A 17 6.93 -6.08 -15.50
N VAL A 18 6.23 -6.85 -14.66
CA VAL A 18 5.65 -6.50 -13.36
C VAL A 18 5.12 -5.06 -13.23
N ALA A 19 3.79 -4.93 -13.15
CA ALA A 19 3.07 -3.74 -12.68
C ALA A 19 3.31 -3.48 -11.17
N GLN A 20 4.57 -3.54 -10.72
CA GLN A 20 4.93 -3.00 -9.42
C GLN A 20 4.64 -1.52 -9.49
N SER A 21 3.85 -1.02 -8.55
CA SER A 21 3.55 0.40 -8.46
C SER A 21 4.85 1.17 -8.35
N LYS A 22 5.29 1.73 -9.48
CA LYS A 22 6.59 2.37 -9.64
C LYS A 22 6.68 3.55 -8.69
N TYR A 23 5.57 4.26 -8.50
CA TYR A 23 5.47 5.46 -7.69
C TYR A 23 5.57 5.18 -6.20
N ILE A 24 4.82 4.21 -5.66
CA ILE A 24 4.91 3.84 -4.24
C ILE A 24 6.32 3.33 -3.91
N THR A 25 6.90 2.53 -4.81
CA THR A 25 8.24 1.98 -4.63
C THR A 25 9.33 3.04 -4.71
N GLN A 26 9.19 3.98 -5.65
CA GLN A 26 10.08 5.12 -5.78
C GLN A 26 10.02 6.01 -4.53
N PHE A 27 8.82 6.40 -4.11
CA PHE A 27 8.61 7.22 -2.92
C PHE A 27 9.17 6.54 -1.66
N TYR A 28 8.85 5.26 -1.44
CA TYR A 28 9.43 4.49 -0.33
C TYR A 28 10.96 4.51 -0.35
N ASN A 29 11.57 4.22 -1.51
CA ASN A 29 13.03 4.15 -1.64
C ASN A 29 13.72 5.52 -1.49
N GLN A 30 13.01 6.62 -1.76
CA GLN A 30 13.52 7.97 -1.57
C GLN A 30 13.79 8.25 -0.09
N TYR A 31 12.90 7.83 0.82
CA TYR A 31 13.01 8.19 2.24
C TYR A 31 13.50 7.08 3.18
N LYS A 32 13.37 5.80 2.82
CA LYS A 32 13.65 4.67 3.73
C LYS A 32 15.07 4.61 4.36
N SER A 33 16.02 5.37 3.81
CA SER A 33 17.43 5.34 4.22
C SER A 33 17.82 6.54 5.10
N TYR A 34 16.89 7.45 5.38
CA TYR A 34 17.12 8.57 6.30
C TYR A 34 17.15 8.07 7.75
N GLU A 35 17.92 8.74 8.61
CA GLU A 35 18.13 8.29 9.99
C GLU A 35 16.85 8.38 10.82
N ASP A 36 16.06 9.43 10.63
CA ASP A 36 14.80 9.69 11.36
C ASP A 36 13.57 9.08 10.65
N VAL A 37 13.78 7.96 9.95
CA VAL A 37 12.72 7.27 9.20
C VAL A 37 12.62 5.81 9.62
N THR A 38 11.48 5.48 10.23
CA THR A 38 11.11 4.10 10.51
C THR A 38 10.51 3.47 9.26
N ASN A 39 11.08 2.34 8.82
CA ASN A 39 10.60 1.66 7.62
C ASN A 39 10.49 0.14 7.82
N ILE A 40 9.39 -0.44 7.33
CA ILE A 40 9.12 -1.87 7.37
C ILE A 40 8.69 -2.33 5.98
N ASN A 41 9.31 -3.39 5.48
CA ASN A 41 9.00 -3.97 4.17
C ASN A 41 8.90 -5.49 4.28
N LEU A 42 7.67 -5.99 4.39
CA LEU A 42 7.40 -7.41 4.59
C LEU A 42 6.76 -8.03 3.36
N LYS A 43 7.33 -9.12 2.88
CA LYS A 43 6.76 -9.94 1.82
C LYS A 43 5.88 -11.04 2.40
N GLY A 44 4.97 -11.56 1.58
CA GLY A 44 3.93 -12.50 2.00
C GLY A 44 4.42 -13.75 2.72
N PHE A 45 5.65 -14.23 2.49
CA PHE A 45 6.19 -15.33 3.28
C PHE A 45 6.35 -14.96 4.76
N VAL A 46 6.95 -13.81 5.07
CA VAL A 46 7.15 -13.34 6.44
C VAL A 46 5.81 -13.02 7.10
N LEU A 47 4.88 -12.38 6.36
CA LEU A 47 3.54 -12.08 6.86
C LEU A 47 2.74 -13.35 7.18
N ARG A 48 2.83 -14.39 6.34
CA ARG A 48 2.20 -15.69 6.64
C ARG A 48 2.78 -16.36 7.88
N LEU A 49 4.10 -16.24 8.09
CA LEU A 49 4.73 -16.73 9.32
C LEU A 49 4.23 -15.94 10.53
N ALA A 50 4.21 -14.60 10.45
CA ALA A 50 3.71 -13.73 11.51
C ALA A 50 2.26 -14.05 11.87
N GLY A 51 1.39 -14.28 10.88
CA GLY A 51 -0.01 -14.64 11.11
C GLY A 51 -0.22 -15.93 11.92
N ASN A 52 0.75 -16.84 11.98
CA ASN A 52 0.64 -18.04 12.82
C ASN A 52 0.83 -17.75 14.33
N PHE A 53 1.38 -16.57 14.67
CA PHE A 53 1.61 -16.13 16.05
C PHE A 53 0.59 -15.08 16.52
N VAL A 54 -0.26 -14.58 15.62
CA VAL A 54 -1.37 -13.68 15.96
C VAL A 54 -2.48 -14.53 16.56
N ASP A 55 -2.96 -14.23 17.77
CA ASP A 55 -4.03 -14.98 18.45
C ASP A 55 -5.43 -14.65 17.91
N ASP A 56 -5.66 -13.40 17.52
CA ASP A 56 -6.91 -12.94 16.91
C ASP A 56 -7.16 -13.63 15.55
N GLU A 57 -8.31 -14.31 15.44
CA GLU A 57 -8.66 -15.09 14.25
C GLU A 57 -8.98 -14.20 13.03
N ASN A 58 -9.56 -13.02 13.25
CA ASN A 58 -9.91 -12.09 12.19
C ASN A 58 -8.64 -11.43 11.64
N ALA A 59 -7.78 -10.91 12.52
CA ALA A 59 -6.48 -10.35 12.12
C ALA A 59 -5.64 -11.40 11.38
N ARG A 60 -5.63 -12.65 11.84
CA ARG A 60 -4.95 -13.77 11.14
C ARG A 60 -5.50 -14.02 9.74
N LYS A 61 -6.82 -13.96 9.54
CA LYS A 61 -7.44 -14.12 8.21
C LYS A 61 -7.03 -13.01 7.26
N VAL A 62 -7.00 -11.76 7.73
CA VAL A 62 -6.62 -10.61 6.90
C VAL A 62 -5.14 -10.63 6.57
N ILE A 63 -4.25 -10.87 7.54
CA ILE A 63 -2.79 -10.95 7.32
C ILE A 63 -2.43 -12.00 6.26
N ARG A 64 -3.13 -13.13 6.23
CA ARG A 64 -2.92 -14.18 5.22
C ARG A 64 -3.28 -13.76 3.79
N LYS A 65 -4.11 -12.72 3.63
CA LYS A 65 -4.46 -12.12 2.34
C LYS A 65 -3.45 -11.07 1.88
N VAL A 66 -2.58 -10.60 2.75
CA VAL A 66 -1.53 -9.62 2.43
C VAL A 66 -0.34 -10.34 1.77
N SER A 67 -0.01 -9.95 0.54
CA SER A 67 1.17 -10.42 -0.19
C SER A 67 2.38 -9.50 -0.01
N HIS A 68 2.17 -8.21 0.27
CA HIS A 68 3.24 -7.24 0.51
C HIS A 68 2.73 -6.14 1.45
N LEU A 69 3.49 -5.85 2.51
CA LEU A 69 3.30 -4.70 3.39
C LEU A 69 4.51 -3.78 3.29
N ARG A 70 4.28 -2.49 3.10
CA ARG A 70 5.28 -1.43 3.23
C ARG A 70 4.75 -0.37 4.19
N LEU A 71 5.52 -0.08 5.23
CA LEU A 71 5.30 1.03 6.14
C LEU A 71 6.50 1.95 6.08
N LEU A 72 6.23 3.25 5.95
CA LEU A 72 7.20 4.31 6.03
C LEU A 72 6.63 5.36 6.99
N MET A 73 7.32 5.62 8.09
CA MET A 73 6.98 6.63 9.08
C MET A 73 8.16 7.60 9.17
N VAL A 74 7.84 8.89 9.07
CA VAL A 74 8.79 9.99 9.06
C VAL A 74 8.36 10.94 10.18
N GLU A 75 9.23 11.16 11.15
CA GLU A 75 8.97 12.02 12.34
C GLU A 75 9.36 13.50 12.11
N ASP A 76 9.85 13.83 10.91
CA ASP A 76 10.09 15.20 10.44
C ASP A 76 9.29 15.43 9.17
N THR A 77 8.14 16.11 9.27
CA THR A 77 7.28 16.38 8.12
C THR A 77 7.92 17.29 7.07
N GLU A 78 8.92 18.10 7.43
CA GLU A 78 9.64 18.94 6.46
C GLU A 78 10.45 18.09 5.47
N LEU A 79 10.81 16.86 5.87
CA LEU A 79 11.49 15.91 5.00
C LEU A 79 10.63 15.50 3.79
N VAL A 80 9.33 15.32 3.98
CA VAL A 80 8.39 14.95 2.91
C VAL A 80 7.80 16.22 2.30
N THR A 81 8.39 16.66 1.19
CA THR A 81 7.95 17.90 0.55
C THR A 81 6.54 17.79 -0.05
N ALA A 82 5.84 18.93 -0.14
CA ALA A 82 4.54 19.00 -0.80
C ALA A 82 4.60 18.59 -2.29
N GLU A 83 5.75 18.79 -2.94
CA GLU A 83 5.99 18.37 -4.32
C GLU A 83 6.06 16.84 -4.42
N ASP A 84 6.85 16.20 -3.56
CA ASP A 84 6.98 14.74 -3.50
C ASP A 84 5.62 14.07 -3.19
N TYR A 85 4.86 14.64 -2.25
CA TYR A 85 3.49 14.20 -1.96
C TYR A 85 2.59 14.31 -3.19
N THR A 86 2.60 15.47 -3.86
CA THR A 86 1.80 15.70 -5.05
C THR A 86 2.18 14.73 -6.18
N PHE A 87 3.47 14.44 -6.33
CA PHE A 87 3.97 13.47 -7.29
C PHE A 87 3.48 12.05 -6.97
N LEU A 88 3.53 11.65 -5.70
CA LEU A 88 2.98 10.38 -5.23
C LEU A 88 1.49 10.26 -5.58
N ILE A 89 0.66 11.25 -5.23
CA ILE A 89 -0.78 11.24 -5.51
C ILE A 89 -1.07 11.15 -7.02
N LYS A 90 -0.35 11.91 -7.85
CA LYS A 90 -0.47 11.81 -9.32
C LYS A 90 -0.09 10.42 -9.81
N GLY A 91 0.97 9.85 -9.25
CA GLY A 91 1.43 8.49 -9.49
C GLY A 91 0.36 7.45 -9.20
N LEU A 92 -0.24 7.52 -8.00
CA LEU A 92 -1.35 6.63 -7.60
C LEU A 92 -2.51 6.71 -8.60
N LYS A 93 -2.97 7.91 -8.94
CA LYS A 93 -4.06 8.11 -9.92
C LYS A 93 -3.71 7.56 -11.30
N SER A 94 -2.47 7.73 -11.75
CA SER A 94 -2.02 7.17 -13.04
C SER A 94 -1.90 5.64 -13.03
N ASP A 95 -1.73 5.05 -11.85
CA ASP A 95 -1.61 3.61 -11.61
C ASP A 95 -2.96 2.98 -11.21
N SER A 96 -4.08 3.61 -11.60
CA SER A 96 -5.47 3.16 -11.39
C SER A 96 -5.91 3.06 -9.93
N PHE A 97 -5.28 3.80 -9.03
CA PHE A 97 -5.82 3.96 -7.67
C PHE A 97 -6.96 4.99 -7.67
N GLU A 98 -8.04 4.64 -6.99
CA GLU A 98 -9.17 5.52 -6.69
C GLU A 98 -9.10 6.00 -5.24
N GLU A 99 -9.46 7.26 -5.02
CA GLU A 99 -9.62 7.79 -3.66
C GLU A 99 -10.91 7.25 -3.05
N LEU A 100 -10.79 6.55 -1.92
CA LEU A 100 -11.94 5.99 -1.21
C LEU A 100 -12.50 6.98 -0.20
N MET A 101 -11.63 7.56 0.63
CA MET A 101 -12.03 8.42 1.74
C MET A 101 -10.91 9.37 2.13
N GLN A 102 -11.30 10.55 2.59
CA GLN A 102 -10.44 11.48 3.28
C GLN A 102 -10.99 11.75 4.68
N ILE A 103 -10.13 11.69 5.69
CA ILE A 103 -10.46 11.94 7.10
C ILE A 103 -9.63 13.12 7.59
N ARG A 104 -10.26 13.98 8.39
CA ARG A 104 -9.60 15.06 9.13
C ARG A 104 -9.88 14.83 10.60
N ASP A 105 -8.84 14.62 11.40
CA ASP A 105 -8.99 14.34 12.82
C ASP A 105 -7.83 14.98 13.60
N LYS A 106 -8.15 15.90 14.53
CA LYS A 106 -7.17 16.57 15.41
C LYS A 106 -5.90 17.11 14.73
N GLY A 107 -6.03 17.68 13.53
CA GLY A 107 -4.89 18.20 12.76
C GLY A 107 -4.27 17.21 11.78
N ASN A 108 -4.59 15.92 11.91
CA ASN A 108 -4.17 14.87 10.99
C ASN A 108 -5.07 14.84 9.75
N HIS A 109 -4.44 14.60 8.61
CA HIS A 109 -5.04 14.44 7.30
C HIS A 109 -4.76 13.04 6.81
N ILE A 110 -5.79 12.20 6.75
CA ILE A 110 -5.68 10.80 6.35
C ILE A 110 -6.39 10.59 5.02
N ASP A 111 -5.67 10.10 4.03
CA ASP A 111 -6.21 9.78 2.71
C ASP A 111 -6.08 8.28 2.45
N PHE A 112 -7.18 7.66 2.03
CA PHE A 112 -7.22 6.25 1.64
C PHE A 112 -7.41 6.12 0.13
N TYR A 113 -6.55 5.31 -0.48
CA TYR A 113 -6.61 4.96 -1.90
C TYR A 113 -6.69 3.45 -2.07
N LEU A 114 -7.48 3.01 -3.04
CA LEU A 114 -7.64 1.60 -3.39
C LEU A 114 -7.36 1.36 -4.87
N ARG A 115 -6.81 0.20 -5.19
CA ARG A 115 -6.81 -0.36 -6.55
C ARG A 115 -7.61 -1.64 -6.56
N GLU A 116 -8.46 -1.79 -7.58
CA GLU A 116 -9.38 -2.91 -7.72
C GLU A 116 -9.11 -3.68 -9.03
N ASP A 117 -9.29 -5.00 -8.99
CA ASP A 117 -9.38 -5.87 -10.15
C ASP A 117 -10.69 -6.67 -10.05
N GLY A 118 -11.70 -6.25 -10.81
CA GLY A 118 -13.05 -6.80 -10.74
C GLY A 118 -13.73 -6.51 -9.40
N ASP A 119 -14.01 -7.55 -8.62
CA ASP A 119 -14.63 -7.48 -7.29
C ASP A 119 -13.63 -7.53 -6.13
N ARG A 120 -12.33 -7.56 -6.44
CA ARG A 120 -11.25 -7.66 -5.46
C ARG A 120 -10.47 -6.36 -5.37
N ILE A 121 -10.15 -5.99 -4.14
CA ILE A 121 -9.20 -4.92 -3.85
C ILE A 121 -7.81 -5.55 -3.86
N THR A 122 -6.96 -5.12 -4.78
CA THR A 122 -5.60 -5.63 -4.94
C THR A 122 -4.60 -4.84 -4.11
N ASP A 123 -4.86 -3.55 -3.90
CA ASP A 123 -3.96 -2.65 -3.19
C ASP A 123 -4.74 -1.66 -2.34
N VAL A 124 -4.19 -1.36 -1.16
CA VAL A 124 -4.70 -0.37 -0.22
C VAL A 124 -3.55 0.53 0.19
N ILE A 125 -3.71 1.84 0.04
CA ILE A 125 -2.77 2.85 0.50
C ILE A 125 -3.45 3.74 1.52
N MET A 126 -2.78 3.93 2.65
CA MET A 126 -3.14 4.94 3.64
C MET A 126 -1.99 5.94 3.74
N LEU A 127 -2.31 7.21 3.57
CA LEU A 127 -1.39 8.33 3.76
C LEU A 127 -1.90 9.17 4.93
N LEU A 128 -1.10 9.31 5.98
CA LEU A 128 -1.38 10.20 7.10
C LEU A 128 -0.36 11.35 7.07
N ARG A 129 -0.87 12.57 7.20
CA ARG A 129 -0.07 13.79 7.39
C ARG A 129 -0.53 14.48 8.66
N GLY A 130 0.31 14.46 9.69
CA GLY A 130 0.16 15.24 10.90
C GLY A 130 1.00 16.51 10.86
N GLU A 131 1.08 17.19 12.00
CA GLU A 131 1.95 18.35 12.19
C GLU A 131 3.43 17.95 12.17
N ASP A 132 3.77 16.88 12.91
CA ASP A 132 5.14 16.41 13.09
C ASP A 132 5.41 15.05 12.44
N GLU A 133 4.40 14.36 11.89
CA GLU A 133 4.61 13.05 11.27
C GLU A 133 3.98 12.89 9.88
N PHE A 134 4.68 12.12 9.04
CA PHE A 134 4.15 11.57 7.81
C PHE A 134 4.20 10.05 7.87
N LEU A 135 3.08 9.40 7.53
CA LEU A 135 3.02 7.94 7.43
C LEU A 135 2.43 7.51 6.10
N MET A 136 3.12 6.57 5.44
CA MET A 136 2.63 5.84 4.30
C MET A 136 2.59 4.35 4.64
N LEU A 137 1.38 3.80 4.60
CA LEU A 137 1.15 2.36 4.63
C LEU A 137 0.64 1.91 3.27
N SER A 138 1.29 0.89 2.71
CA SER A 138 0.92 0.24 1.47
C SER A 138 0.76 -1.26 1.68
N LEU A 139 -0.40 -1.77 1.30
CA LEU A 139 -0.76 -3.18 1.39
C LEU A 139 -1.13 -3.67 0.01
N GLU A 140 -0.49 -4.74 -0.43
CA GLU A 140 -0.84 -5.48 -1.65
C GLU A 140 -1.37 -6.85 -1.22
N GLY A 141 -2.41 -7.34 -1.88
CA GLY A 141 -3.05 -8.60 -1.50
C GLY A 141 -4.31 -8.93 -2.27
N ALA A 142 -5.17 -9.72 -1.64
CA ALA A 142 -6.46 -10.11 -2.19
C ALA A 142 -7.57 -9.83 -1.16
N PHE A 143 -8.05 -8.59 -1.13
CA PHE A 143 -9.00 -8.12 -0.13
C PHE A 143 -10.41 -7.94 -0.71
N ARG A 144 -11.40 -8.00 0.18
CA ARG A 144 -12.74 -7.44 0.01
C ARG A 144 -12.88 -6.22 0.92
N PHE A 145 -13.85 -5.35 0.66
CA PHE A 145 -14.14 -4.21 1.55
C PHE A 145 -14.34 -4.64 3.01
N SER A 146 -15.04 -5.75 3.26
CA SER A 146 -15.21 -6.30 4.61
C SER A 146 -13.89 -6.63 5.31
N ASP A 147 -12.85 -7.00 4.56
CA ASP A 147 -11.54 -7.32 5.12
C ASP A 147 -10.78 -6.07 5.59
N LEU A 148 -11.10 -4.90 5.02
CA LEU A 148 -10.44 -3.64 5.39
C LEU A 148 -10.92 -3.14 6.75
N ASN A 149 -12.17 -3.39 7.10
CA ASN A 149 -12.75 -3.00 8.39
C ASN A 149 -12.23 -3.87 9.54
N ASP A 150 -11.88 -5.12 9.23
CA ASP A 150 -11.27 -6.06 10.18
C ASP A 150 -9.75 -5.83 10.34
N LEU A 151 -9.17 -4.85 9.62
CA LEU A 151 -7.74 -4.61 9.65
C LEU A 151 -7.37 -3.73 10.85
N HIS A 152 -6.95 -4.38 11.93
CA HIS A 152 -6.42 -3.73 13.12
C HIS A 152 -4.90 -3.75 13.03
N ILE A 153 -4.28 -2.62 12.72
CA ILE A 153 -2.83 -2.50 12.70
C ILE A 153 -2.39 -1.75 13.95
N ASP A 154 -1.51 -2.39 14.74
CA ASP A 154 -0.93 -1.80 15.95
C ASP A 154 0.25 -0.89 15.58
N ILE A 155 -0.06 0.18 14.84
CA ILE A 155 0.83 1.29 14.47
C ILE A 155 0.01 2.57 14.54
N ASP A 156 0.65 3.72 14.79
CA ASP A 156 -0.04 5.00 14.73
C ASP A 156 -0.71 5.17 13.35
N GLY A 157 -2.01 5.47 13.35
CA GLY A 157 -2.83 5.56 12.15
C GLY A 157 -3.51 4.25 11.73
N GLY A 158 -3.15 3.11 12.30
CA GLY A 158 -3.80 1.82 12.03
C GLY A 158 -5.28 1.77 12.48
N GLU A 159 -5.66 2.59 13.46
CA GLU A 159 -7.02 2.70 13.96
C GLU A 159 -8.01 3.28 12.93
N TYR A 160 -7.54 4.03 11.92
CA TYR A 160 -8.42 4.65 10.92
C TYR A 160 -8.99 3.63 9.92
N PHE A 161 -8.41 2.43 9.80
CA PHE A 161 -8.99 1.35 8.99
C PHE A 161 -10.39 0.96 9.45
N SER A 162 -10.65 1.03 10.76
CA SER A 162 -11.98 0.77 11.33
C SER A 162 -13.05 1.80 10.92
N LYS A 163 -12.64 2.95 10.38
CA LYS A 163 -13.55 4.01 9.89
C LYS A 163 -13.89 3.85 8.40
N LEU A 164 -13.32 2.86 7.71
CA LEU A 164 -13.61 2.58 6.31
C LEU A 164 -15.04 2.01 6.15
N PRO A 165 -15.69 2.26 5.00
CA PRO A 165 -17.03 1.77 4.76
C PRO A 165 -17.00 0.27 4.39
N ASP A 166 -18.02 -0.48 4.81
CA ASP A 166 -18.17 -1.92 4.49
C ASP A 166 -18.31 -2.20 2.97
N LYS A 167 -18.60 -1.16 2.18
CA LYS A 167 -18.80 -1.20 0.73
C LYS A 167 -18.35 0.11 0.10
N LYS A 168 -17.96 0.06 -1.17
CA LYS A 168 -17.70 1.28 -1.98
C LYS A 168 -18.93 2.19 -1.99
N THR A 169 -18.78 3.40 -1.46
CA THR A 169 -19.81 4.45 -1.58
C THR A 169 -19.73 5.02 -2.99
N LYS A 170 -20.77 4.81 -3.80
CA LYS A 170 -20.86 5.48 -5.11
C LYS A 170 -21.15 6.96 -4.85
N VAL A 171 -20.18 7.83 -5.13
CA VAL A 171 -20.37 9.28 -5.26
C VAL A 171 -20.71 9.59 -6.71
#